data_AF-A0A9Q9ASG5-F1
#
_entry.id   AF-A0A9Q9ASG5-F1
#
_cell.length_a   1.000
_cell.length_b   1.000
_cell.length_c   1.000
_cell.angle_alpha   90.00
_cell.angle_beta   90.00
_cell.angle_gamma   90.00
#
_symmetry.space_group_name_H-M   'P 1'
#
loop_
_entity.id
_entity.type
_entity.pdbx_description
1 polymer ?
#
loop_
_entity_poly.entity_id
_entity_poly.type
_entity_poly.pdbx_seq_one_letter_code
_entity_poly.pdbx_strand_id
1 'polypeptide(L)'
;MDGKYNKMSGMNKIDSWPLFLVGLQFVLSLETQDLYFCLAGLVLLLFSLAVGLSTASGQTPVVFFDKAQIEQSDLGDCWFLAGVSPLCNSNNLLAWVCVAWDVKCGVYGFVFWRDGGWTSVVVEDYLYITAKDFHRTQAGHQDRFDNRRVIWKDTYQTGFSSLHFASCGTSEYFWLPLLEKAYVKTHGDYQALSLGWTADSIQDLTGCVVDYVNCDILLDPDKLWAELRAVSGEHIFALDTPNGSSRASCDNLVFDHAYSIEGGFDYFDIWTCKWKQLVKIGNPWATRQGVWRGAWGDRSKE
;
A
#
# COMPACT_ATOMS: atom_id res chain seq x y z
N MET A 1 13.65 -15.74 -11.11
CA MET A 1 13.80 -15.09 -9.79
C MET A 1 13.38 -16.12 -8.75
N ASP A 2 14.32 -16.67 -7.98
CA ASP A 2 14.02 -17.69 -6.95
C ASP A 2 13.67 -17.01 -5.61
N GLY A 3 12.58 -16.24 -5.60
CA GLY A 3 12.01 -15.74 -4.36
C GLY A 3 11.29 -16.88 -3.64
N LYS A 4 11.71 -17.22 -2.42
CA LYS A 4 11.00 -18.21 -1.60
C LYS A 4 10.08 -17.50 -0.61
N TYR A 5 8.86 -18.02 -0.51
CA TYR A 5 7.85 -17.56 0.43
C TYR A 5 8.12 -18.12 1.83
N ASN A 6 8.00 -17.30 2.86
CA ASN A 6 8.03 -17.77 4.25
C ASN A 6 6.83 -17.25 5.02
N LYS A 7 6.22 -18.13 5.82
CA LYS A 7 5.13 -17.75 6.73
C LYS A 7 5.69 -16.85 7.82
N MET A 8 5.19 -15.64 7.92
CA MET A 8 5.63 -14.72 8.96
C MET A 8 5.14 -15.19 10.33
N SER A 9 6.08 -15.37 11.26
CA SER A 9 5.80 -15.64 12.67
C SER A 9 5.93 -14.33 13.44
N GLY A 10 4.80 -13.72 13.79
CA GLY A 10 4.76 -12.44 14.52
C GLY A 10 3.33 -12.02 14.89
N MET A 11 2.31 -12.52 14.21
CA MET A 11 0.92 -12.29 14.60
C MET A 11 0.56 -13.20 15.78
N ASN A 12 0.18 -12.59 16.91
CA ASN A 12 -0.24 -13.30 18.11
C ASN A 12 -1.30 -14.37 17.76
N LYS A 13 -0.90 -15.64 17.84
CA LYS A 13 -1.81 -16.77 17.70
C LYS A 13 -2.77 -16.73 18.90
N ILE A 14 -4.06 -16.57 18.63
CA ILE A 14 -5.09 -16.90 19.62
C ILE A 14 -5.73 -18.21 19.18
N ASP A 15 -5.69 -19.18 20.09
CA ASP A 15 -5.91 -20.60 19.84
C ASP A 15 -7.20 -20.97 19.09
N SER A 16 -7.10 -22.15 18.49
CA SER A 16 -7.85 -22.79 17.39
C SER A 16 -9.29 -23.25 17.70
N TRP A 17 -10.13 -23.27 16.65
CA TRP A 17 -11.18 -24.28 16.42
C TRP A 17 -11.30 -24.59 14.92
N PRO A 18 -11.71 -25.81 14.49
CA PRO A 18 -11.85 -26.16 13.08
C PRO A 18 -13.24 -25.80 12.58
N LEU A 19 -13.40 -25.38 11.32
CA LEU A 19 -14.42 -25.96 10.43
C LEU A 19 -14.41 -25.38 9.00
N PHE A 20 -14.48 -26.34 8.08
CA PHE A 20 -14.82 -26.32 6.67
C PHE A 20 -15.75 -25.19 6.21
N LEU A 21 -15.48 -24.61 5.03
CA LEU A 21 -16.54 -24.18 4.12
C LEU A 21 -16.12 -24.36 2.65
N VAL A 22 -16.96 -25.14 1.96
CA VAL A 22 -16.91 -25.56 0.57
C VAL A 22 -17.35 -24.39 -0.31
N GLY A 23 -16.70 -24.24 -1.47
CA GLY A 23 -17.00 -23.20 -2.44
C GLY A 23 -18.45 -23.23 -2.95
N LEU A 24 -19.04 -22.04 -3.05
CA LEU A 24 -20.20 -21.79 -3.91
C LEU A 24 -19.84 -20.66 -4.88
N GLN A 25 -19.85 -21.00 -6.16
CA GLN A 25 -19.69 -20.06 -7.27
C GLN A 25 -21.09 -19.80 -7.84
N PHE A 26 -21.62 -18.58 -7.67
CA PHE A 26 -22.84 -18.16 -8.36
C PHE A 26 -22.46 -17.34 -9.60
N VAL A 27 -22.87 -17.84 -10.77
CA VAL A 27 -22.86 -17.12 -12.03
C VAL A 27 -24.24 -16.48 -12.20
N LEU A 28 -24.32 -15.15 -12.22
CA LEU A 28 -25.53 -14.44 -12.67
C LEU A 28 -25.14 -13.29 -13.61
N SER A 29 -25.86 -13.23 -14.72
CA SER A 29 -25.66 -12.38 -15.88
C SER A 29 -26.46 -11.07 -15.78
N LEU A 30 -25.77 -9.96 -16.02
CA LEU A 30 -26.18 -8.60 -16.44
C LEU A 30 -27.67 -8.18 -16.35
N GLU A 31 -27.94 -7.13 -15.58
CA GLU A 31 -28.33 -5.78 -16.06
C GLU A 31 -28.73 -4.88 -14.87
N THR A 32 -28.31 -3.60 -14.91
CA THR A 32 -28.51 -2.49 -13.94
C THR A 32 -27.51 -2.35 -12.78
N GLN A 33 -26.78 -1.22 -12.79
CA GLN A 33 -25.73 -0.84 -11.82
C GLN A 33 -26.24 -0.63 -10.38
N ASP A 34 -27.55 -0.42 -10.18
CA ASP A 34 -28.14 -0.19 -8.85
C ASP A 34 -28.34 -1.49 -8.05
N LEU A 35 -28.49 -2.64 -8.72
CA LEU A 35 -28.61 -3.96 -8.06
C LEU A 35 -27.27 -4.53 -7.60
N TYR A 36 -26.14 -4.08 -8.17
CA TYR A 36 -24.79 -4.47 -7.74
C TYR A 36 -24.47 -3.96 -6.34
N PHE A 37 -24.88 -2.74 -5.98
CA PHE A 37 -24.72 -2.23 -4.60
C PHE A 37 -25.54 -3.05 -3.60
N CYS A 38 -26.74 -3.50 -3.98
CA CYS A 38 -27.57 -4.36 -3.12
C CYS A 38 -27.02 -5.79 -3.02
N LEU A 39 -26.53 -6.40 -4.10
CA LEU A 39 -26.06 -7.78 -4.12
C LEU A 39 -24.62 -7.94 -3.62
N ALA A 40 -23.70 -7.03 -3.96
CA ALA A 40 -22.39 -6.96 -3.32
C ALA A 40 -22.56 -6.61 -1.83
N GLY A 41 -23.50 -5.72 -1.51
CA GLY A 41 -23.95 -5.47 -0.14
C GLY A 41 -24.52 -6.69 0.56
N LEU A 42 -25.23 -7.59 -0.15
CA LEU A 42 -25.78 -8.85 0.39
C LEU A 42 -24.73 -9.95 0.54
N VAL A 43 -23.78 -10.06 -0.39
CA VAL A 43 -22.62 -10.95 -0.28
C VAL A 43 -21.71 -10.48 0.85
N LEU A 44 -21.48 -9.17 0.98
CA LEU A 44 -20.81 -8.55 2.13
C LEU A 44 -21.64 -8.73 3.40
N LEU A 45 -22.97 -8.61 3.38
CA LEU A 45 -23.81 -8.87 4.56
C LEU A 45 -23.73 -10.33 4.97
N LEU A 46 -23.75 -11.27 4.02
CA LEU A 46 -23.66 -12.71 4.27
C LEU A 46 -22.25 -13.10 4.73
N PHE A 47 -21.21 -12.45 4.21
CA PHE A 47 -19.83 -12.61 4.69
C PHE A 47 -19.67 -11.96 6.07
N SER A 48 -20.21 -10.78 6.32
CA SER A 48 -20.24 -10.10 7.62
C SER A 48 -21.17 -10.76 8.63
N LEU A 49 -22.19 -11.52 8.22
CA LEU A 49 -23.02 -12.38 9.08
C LEU A 49 -22.31 -13.69 9.38
N ALA A 50 -21.62 -14.29 8.39
CA ALA A 50 -20.80 -15.48 8.60
C ALA A 50 -19.58 -15.19 9.49
N VAL A 51 -18.91 -14.06 9.28
CA VAL A 51 -17.86 -13.51 10.14
C VAL A 51 -18.46 -12.95 11.44
N GLY A 52 -19.65 -12.37 11.40
CA GLY A 52 -20.39 -11.83 12.55
C GLY A 52 -20.82 -12.89 13.56
N LEU A 53 -21.16 -14.09 13.08
CA LEU A 53 -21.35 -15.28 13.93
C LEU A 53 -20.02 -15.77 14.53
N SER A 54 -18.87 -15.47 13.91
CA SER A 54 -17.54 -15.75 14.45
C SER A 54 -17.01 -14.67 15.40
N THR A 55 -17.50 -13.42 15.32
CA THR A 55 -17.07 -12.30 16.19
C THR A 55 -17.92 -12.15 17.46
N ALA A 56 -18.93 -13.00 17.65
CA ALA A 56 -19.69 -13.09 18.91
C ALA A 56 -18.84 -13.51 20.14
N SER A 57 -17.55 -13.84 19.96
CA SER A 57 -16.59 -14.03 21.05
C SER A 57 -15.59 -12.87 21.15
N GLY A 58 -16.07 -11.69 21.52
CA GLY A 58 -15.36 -10.72 22.37
C GLY A 58 -13.88 -10.41 22.06
N GLN A 59 -13.47 -10.29 20.80
CA GLN A 59 -12.16 -9.75 20.44
C GLN A 59 -12.34 -8.37 19.82
N THR A 60 -11.76 -7.36 20.47
CA THR A 60 -11.61 -6.01 19.92
C THR A 60 -11.04 -6.08 18.50
N PRO A 61 -11.54 -5.28 17.53
CA PRO A 61 -11.00 -5.29 16.17
C PRO A 61 -9.52 -4.94 16.24
N VAL A 62 -8.66 -5.91 15.94
CA VAL A 62 -7.24 -5.66 15.78
C VAL A 62 -7.12 -4.70 14.60
N VAL A 63 -6.64 -3.49 14.86
CA VAL A 63 -6.41 -2.47 13.85
C VAL A 63 -5.41 -3.04 12.84
N PHE A 64 -5.92 -3.54 11.72
CA PHE A 64 -5.09 -4.06 10.63
C PHE A 64 -4.49 -2.90 9.82
N PHE A 65 -5.15 -1.74 9.82
CA PHE A 65 -4.74 -0.51 9.15
C PHE A 65 -4.42 0.59 10.14
N ASP A 66 -3.18 1.03 10.13
CA ASP A 66 -2.76 2.26 10.78
C ASP A 66 -1.89 3.05 9.80
N LYS A 67 -1.76 4.35 10.08
CA LYS A 67 -0.89 5.23 9.32
C LYS A 67 0.53 4.69 9.40
N ALA A 68 1.05 4.22 8.29
CA ALA A 68 2.40 3.72 8.15
C ALA A 68 3.19 4.59 7.18
N GLN A 69 4.50 4.66 7.42
CA GLN A 69 5.43 5.15 6.42
C GLN A 69 5.50 4.10 5.30
N ILE A 70 5.26 4.53 4.07
CA ILE A 70 5.39 3.68 2.89
C ILE A 70 6.87 3.64 2.51
N GLU A 71 7.41 2.43 2.42
CA GLU A 71 8.77 2.19 1.96
C GLU A 71 8.75 1.21 0.78
N GLN A 72 9.09 1.72 -0.39
CA GLN A 72 9.31 0.95 -1.60
C GLN A 72 10.61 0.13 -1.50
N SER A 73 10.64 -1.02 -2.16
CA SER A 73 11.87 -1.78 -2.35
C SER A 73 12.59 -1.41 -3.66
N ASP A 74 13.44 -2.29 -4.19
CA ASP A 74 14.07 -2.13 -5.51
C ASP A 74 13.09 -2.41 -6.67
N LEU A 75 11.82 -2.75 -6.41
CA LEU A 75 10.80 -2.89 -7.44
C LEU A 75 10.41 -1.52 -8.02
N GLY A 76 10.19 -1.44 -9.33
CA GLY A 76 9.82 -0.20 -10.03
C GLY A 76 8.34 0.19 -9.92
N ASP A 77 7.72 0.00 -8.76
CA ASP A 77 6.28 0.19 -8.50
C ASP A 77 5.97 1.52 -7.77
N CYS A 78 6.85 2.51 -7.89
CA CYS A 78 6.68 3.82 -7.23
C CYS A 78 5.33 4.47 -7.54
N TRP A 79 4.86 4.31 -8.78
CA TRP A 79 3.56 4.80 -9.24
C TRP A 79 2.39 4.25 -8.41
N PHE A 80 2.47 2.97 -8.03
CA PHE A 80 1.45 2.33 -7.21
C PHE A 80 1.50 2.84 -5.77
N LEU A 81 2.70 2.86 -5.18
CA LEU A 81 2.88 3.31 -3.80
C LEU A 81 2.59 4.81 -3.61
N ALA A 82 2.87 5.63 -4.61
CA ALA A 82 2.49 7.04 -4.64
C ALA A 82 0.96 7.23 -4.71
N GLY A 83 0.23 6.34 -5.37
CA GLY A 83 -1.25 6.33 -5.37
C GLY A 83 -1.86 5.84 -4.05
N VAL A 84 -1.20 4.88 -3.38
CA VAL A 84 -1.63 4.37 -2.06
C VAL A 84 -1.43 5.42 -0.96
N SER A 85 -0.35 6.21 -1.02
CA SER A 85 0.04 7.14 0.05
C SER A 85 -1.02 8.17 0.45
N PRO A 86 -1.70 8.88 -0.48
CA PRO A 86 -2.79 9.78 -0.13
C PRO A 86 -3.96 9.06 0.56
N LEU A 87 -4.25 7.81 0.19
CA LEU A 87 -5.31 7.02 0.80
C LEU A 87 -5.02 6.72 2.28
N CYS A 88 -3.75 6.58 2.66
CA CYS A 88 -3.29 6.45 4.05
C CYS A 88 -3.63 7.64 4.93
N ASN A 89 -3.73 8.83 4.34
CA ASN A 89 -4.04 10.05 5.09
C ASN A 89 -5.56 10.25 5.25
N SER A 90 -6.37 9.53 4.49
CA SER A 90 -7.83 9.49 4.65
C SER A 90 -8.26 8.25 5.42
N ASN A 91 -8.64 8.40 6.69
CA ASN A 91 -8.97 7.29 7.61
C ASN A 91 -10.04 6.29 7.11
N ASN A 92 -10.74 6.57 6.02
CA ASN A 92 -11.79 5.71 5.49
C ASN A 92 -11.38 4.97 4.21
N LEU A 93 -10.55 5.51 3.32
CA LEU A 93 -10.39 4.97 1.96
C LEU A 93 -9.65 3.63 1.92
N LEU A 94 -8.64 3.42 2.77
CA LEU A 94 -7.97 2.10 2.86
C LEU A 94 -8.88 1.00 3.38
N ALA A 95 -9.82 1.34 4.27
CA ALA A 95 -10.80 0.38 4.77
C ALA A 95 -11.78 -0.07 3.67
N TRP A 96 -11.92 0.68 2.57
CA TRP A 96 -12.70 0.24 1.41
C TRP A 96 -11.96 -0.79 0.55
N VAL A 97 -10.62 -0.68 0.46
CA VAL A 97 -9.81 -1.56 -0.40
C VAL A 97 -9.63 -2.94 0.23
N CYS A 98 -9.48 -3.03 1.56
CA CYS A 98 -9.38 -4.31 2.25
C CYS A 98 -10.66 -4.59 3.04
N VAL A 99 -11.45 -5.51 2.50
CA VAL A 99 -12.84 -5.73 2.91
C VAL A 99 -13.01 -6.88 3.89
N ALA A 100 -12.03 -7.78 3.99
CA ALA A 100 -12.09 -8.93 4.87
C ALA A 100 -10.71 -9.45 5.24
N TRP A 101 -10.54 -9.95 6.46
CA TRP A 101 -9.32 -10.63 6.87
C TRP A 101 -9.55 -11.59 8.03
N ASP A 102 -8.74 -12.66 8.06
CA ASP A 102 -8.58 -13.55 9.20
C ASP A 102 -7.08 -13.72 9.47
N VAL A 103 -6.60 -13.04 10.50
CA VAL A 103 -5.20 -13.07 10.94
C VAL A 103 -4.78 -14.47 11.42
N LYS A 104 -5.69 -15.26 11.97
CA LYS A 104 -5.36 -16.61 12.45
C LYS A 104 -5.17 -17.58 11.29
N CYS A 105 -6.03 -17.48 10.28
CA CYS A 105 -5.92 -18.25 9.05
C CYS A 105 -4.81 -17.72 8.13
N GLY A 106 -4.44 -16.43 8.28
CA GLY A 106 -3.47 -15.77 7.42
C GLY A 106 -4.04 -15.48 6.04
N VAL A 107 -5.33 -15.09 5.96
CA VAL A 107 -6.07 -14.84 4.71
C VAL A 107 -6.64 -13.44 4.70
N TYR A 108 -6.48 -12.72 3.60
CA TYR A 108 -6.85 -11.31 3.44
C TYR A 108 -7.55 -11.12 2.10
N GLY A 109 -8.63 -10.34 2.10
CA GLY A 109 -9.47 -10.04 0.95
C GLY A 109 -9.43 -8.56 0.62
N PHE A 110 -9.09 -8.25 -0.63
CA PHE A 110 -8.98 -6.91 -1.18
C PHE A 110 -9.95 -6.75 -2.36
N VAL A 111 -10.30 -5.51 -2.68
CA VAL A 111 -11.07 -5.14 -3.88
C VAL A 111 -10.35 -4.07 -4.67
N PHE A 112 -10.35 -4.22 -5.99
CA PHE A 112 -9.78 -3.24 -6.92
C PHE A 112 -10.80 -2.97 -8.04
N TRP A 113 -10.83 -1.75 -8.54
CA TRP A 113 -11.61 -1.38 -9.71
C TRP A 113 -10.83 -1.76 -10.97
N ARG A 114 -11.38 -2.64 -11.80
CA ARG A 114 -10.74 -3.10 -13.05
C ARG A 114 -11.80 -3.26 -14.12
N ASP A 115 -11.48 -2.81 -15.35
CA ASP A 115 -12.32 -3.01 -16.53
C ASP A 115 -13.80 -2.57 -16.34
N GLY A 116 -14.01 -1.52 -15.54
CA GLY A 116 -15.34 -0.96 -15.27
C GLY A 116 -16.13 -1.63 -14.14
N GLY A 117 -15.49 -2.45 -13.30
CA GLY A 117 -16.14 -3.06 -12.14
C GLY A 117 -15.20 -3.41 -10.98
N TRP A 118 -15.77 -3.61 -9.80
CA TRP A 118 -15.02 -4.07 -8.62
C TRP A 118 -14.70 -5.56 -8.70
N THR A 119 -13.41 -5.90 -8.59
CA THR A 119 -12.88 -7.26 -8.59
C THR A 119 -12.26 -7.58 -7.24
N SER A 120 -12.67 -8.69 -6.63
CA SER A 120 -12.14 -9.16 -5.35
C SER A 120 -10.91 -10.05 -5.53
N VAL A 121 -9.91 -9.89 -4.67
CA VAL A 121 -8.70 -10.70 -4.64
C VAL A 121 -8.44 -11.19 -3.23
N VAL A 122 -8.19 -12.48 -3.10
CA VAL A 122 -7.82 -13.10 -1.82
C VAL A 122 -6.34 -13.50 -1.86
N VAL A 123 -5.60 -13.13 -0.84
CA VAL A 123 -4.18 -13.47 -0.66
C VAL A 123 -3.91 -14.04 0.73
N GLU A 124 -2.92 -14.91 0.79
CA GLU A 124 -2.35 -15.47 2.01
C GLU A 124 -1.17 -14.63 2.54
N ASP A 125 -0.82 -14.82 3.82
CA ASP A 125 0.26 -14.11 4.56
C ASP A 125 1.70 -14.49 4.20
N TYR A 126 1.88 -15.31 3.16
CA TYR A 126 3.19 -15.72 2.68
C TYR A 126 3.83 -14.61 1.84
N LEU A 127 4.75 -13.86 2.43
CA LEU A 127 5.43 -12.75 1.78
C LEU A 127 6.86 -13.14 1.36
N TYR A 128 7.38 -12.45 0.36
CA TYR A 128 8.77 -12.64 -0.08
C TYR A 128 9.72 -11.95 0.88
N ILE A 129 10.78 -12.67 1.26
CA ILE A 129 11.84 -12.17 2.14
C ILE A 129 13.18 -12.19 1.43
N THR A 130 14.07 -11.29 1.85
CA THR A 130 15.40 -11.11 1.25
C THR A 130 16.38 -12.21 1.67
N ALA A 131 16.28 -12.70 2.90
CA ALA A 131 17.21 -13.69 3.44
C ALA A 131 16.87 -15.12 3.00
N LYS A 132 17.89 -15.84 2.52
CA LYS A 132 17.79 -17.28 2.22
C LYS A 132 17.55 -18.11 3.48
N ASP A 133 17.02 -19.31 3.27
CA ASP A 133 16.87 -20.31 4.33
C ASP A 133 18.23 -20.62 4.97
N PHE A 134 18.19 -20.94 6.27
CA PHE A 134 19.38 -21.36 6.99
C PHE A 134 19.94 -22.64 6.37
N HIS A 135 21.01 -22.50 5.57
CA HIS A 135 21.75 -23.62 5.02
C HIS A 135 22.88 -23.99 5.98
N ARG A 136 22.78 -25.19 6.54
CA ARG A 136 23.81 -25.77 7.39
C ARG A 136 25.03 -26.10 6.53
N THR A 137 26.12 -25.34 6.63
CA THR A 137 27.41 -25.78 6.09
C THR A 137 27.84 -27.04 6.84
N GLN A 138 28.24 -28.08 6.10
CA GLN A 138 28.51 -29.41 6.62
C GLN A 138 29.67 -29.39 7.62
N ALA A 139 29.36 -29.47 8.91
CA ALA A 139 30.27 -29.91 9.95
C ALA A 139 29.49 -30.54 11.12
N GLY A 140 29.04 -31.78 10.90
CA GLY A 140 29.21 -32.86 11.89
C GLY A 140 28.43 -32.90 13.21
N HIS A 141 27.65 -31.90 13.63
CA HIS A 141 26.92 -32.00 14.90
C HIS A 141 25.41 -31.91 14.72
N GLN A 142 24.72 -33.05 14.77
CA GLN A 142 23.27 -33.17 14.87
C GLN A 142 22.81 -32.71 16.27
N ASP A 143 22.98 -31.42 16.59
CA ASP A 143 22.39 -30.90 17.81
C ASP A 143 20.87 -30.86 17.62
N ARG A 144 20.17 -31.64 18.44
CA ARG A 144 18.70 -31.81 18.42
C ARG A 144 17.99 -30.50 18.78
N PHE A 145 18.75 -29.51 19.27
CA PHE A 145 18.35 -28.16 19.64
C PHE A 145 19.19 -27.12 18.87
N ASP A 146 19.07 -27.08 17.54
CA ASP A 146 19.81 -26.12 16.72
C ASP A 146 19.26 -24.70 16.89
N ASN A 147 19.56 -24.08 18.04
CA ASN A 147 19.21 -22.71 18.39
C ASN A 147 19.69 -21.71 17.32
N ARG A 148 20.70 -22.08 16.52
CA ARG A 148 21.20 -21.23 15.42
C ARG A 148 20.18 -21.04 14.32
N ARG A 149 19.34 -22.04 14.05
CA ARG A 149 18.23 -21.90 13.09
C ARG A 149 17.17 -20.92 13.61
N VAL A 150 16.85 -21.01 14.89
CA VAL A 150 15.89 -20.10 15.54
C VAL A 150 16.43 -18.69 15.53
N ILE A 151 17.69 -18.49 15.95
CA ILE A 151 18.36 -17.19 15.92
C ILE A 151 18.45 -16.66 14.49
N TRP A 152 18.78 -17.49 13.49
CA TRP A 152 18.81 -17.06 12.09
C TRP A 152 17.45 -16.57 11.62
N LYS A 153 16.39 -17.32 11.92
CA LYS A 153 15.04 -16.94 11.54
C LYS A 153 14.65 -15.61 12.19
N ASP A 154 14.90 -15.48 13.49
CA ASP A 154 14.61 -14.28 14.29
C ASP A 154 15.44 -13.05 13.89
N THR A 155 16.64 -13.27 13.35
CA THR A 155 17.54 -12.17 12.95
C THR A 155 17.30 -11.72 11.50
N TYR A 156 17.01 -12.66 10.59
CA TYR A 156 17.05 -12.39 9.15
C TYR A 156 15.73 -12.64 8.41
N GLN A 157 14.77 -13.34 9.01
CA GLN A 157 13.52 -13.76 8.35
C GLN A 157 12.26 -13.28 9.08
N THR A 158 12.40 -12.36 10.04
CA THR A 158 11.31 -11.79 10.83
C THR A 158 11.40 -10.28 10.83
N GLY A 159 10.25 -9.63 10.96
CA GLY A 159 10.12 -8.17 10.95
C GLY A 159 10.07 -7.56 9.54
N PHE A 160 9.69 -6.29 9.49
CA PHE A 160 9.50 -5.54 8.24
C PHE A 160 10.78 -5.44 7.39
N SER A 161 11.96 -5.36 8.03
CA SER A 161 13.25 -5.25 7.34
C SER A 161 13.67 -6.52 6.60
N SER A 162 13.01 -7.65 6.87
CA SER A 162 13.26 -8.90 6.17
C SER A 162 12.51 -9.01 4.83
N LEU A 163 11.52 -8.14 4.59
CA LEU A 163 10.70 -8.14 3.38
C LEU A 163 11.52 -7.77 2.15
N HIS A 164 11.18 -8.39 1.02
CA HIS A 164 11.82 -8.11 -0.27
C HIS A 164 11.12 -6.99 -1.05
N PHE A 165 9.82 -6.79 -0.81
CA PHE A 165 8.99 -5.80 -1.50
C PHE A 165 8.52 -4.71 -0.54
N ALA A 166 7.47 -3.97 -0.88
CA ALA A 166 7.03 -2.81 -0.11
C ALA A 166 6.78 -3.15 1.36
N SER A 167 7.12 -2.22 2.25
CA SER A 167 7.00 -2.41 3.70
C SER A 167 6.48 -1.14 4.40
N CYS A 168 5.90 -1.34 5.59
CA CYS A 168 5.33 -0.28 6.42
C CYS A 168 6.38 0.43 7.29
N GLY A 169 7.61 0.58 6.80
CA GLY A 169 8.74 1.17 7.53
C GLY A 169 8.92 0.58 8.92
N THR A 170 9.12 1.41 9.94
CA THR A 170 9.37 0.97 11.33
C THR A 170 8.20 0.28 12.03
N SER A 171 7.10 0.00 11.33
CA SER A 171 5.91 -0.60 11.91
C SER A 171 5.87 -2.13 11.75
N GLU A 172 5.24 -2.79 12.74
CA GLU A 172 4.86 -4.21 12.66
C GLU A 172 3.59 -4.45 11.82
N TYR A 173 3.03 -3.41 11.20
CA TYR A 173 1.88 -3.58 10.31
C TYR A 173 2.30 -4.19 8.97
N PHE A 174 1.55 -5.18 8.50
CA PHE A 174 1.81 -5.89 7.24
C PHE A 174 0.79 -5.61 6.14
N TRP A 175 -0.07 -4.60 6.33
CA TRP A 175 -1.15 -4.31 5.39
C TRP A 175 -0.62 -3.88 4.02
N LEU A 176 0.45 -3.09 3.95
CA LEU A 176 1.02 -2.61 2.68
C LEU A 176 1.61 -3.75 1.85
N PRO A 177 2.49 -4.63 2.39
CA PRO A 177 2.98 -5.78 1.63
C PRO A 177 1.86 -6.71 1.16
N LEU A 178 0.80 -6.88 1.96
CA LEU A 178 -0.37 -7.70 1.58
C LEU A 178 -1.20 -7.03 0.48
N LEU A 179 -1.37 -5.71 0.55
CA LEU A 179 -2.04 -4.91 -0.47
C LEU A 179 -1.27 -4.98 -1.80
N GLU A 180 0.05 -4.76 -1.77
CA GLU A 180 0.93 -4.89 -2.93
C GLU A 180 0.83 -6.29 -3.53
N LYS A 181 0.89 -7.34 -2.70
CA LYS A 181 0.73 -8.73 -3.16
C LYS A 181 -0.63 -8.97 -3.84
N ALA A 182 -1.71 -8.42 -3.29
CA ALA A 182 -3.04 -8.56 -3.88
C ALA A 182 -3.13 -7.82 -5.22
N TYR A 183 -2.50 -6.65 -5.33
CA TYR A 183 -2.42 -5.89 -6.57
C TYR A 183 -1.56 -6.57 -7.63
N VAL A 184 -0.43 -7.17 -7.23
CA VAL A 184 0.38 -8.03 -8.09
C VAL A 184 -0.45 -9.18 -8.65
N LYS A 185 -1.28 -9.80 -7.82
CA LYS A 185 -2.10 -10.94 -8.24
C LYS A 185 -3.13 -10.57 -9.32
N THR A 186 -3.58 -9.32 -9.40
CA THR A 186 -4.41 -8.85 -10.52
C THR A 186 -3.60 -8.57 -11.80
N HIS A 187 -2.31 -8.28 -11.67
CA HIS A 187 -1.42 -7.92 -12.77
C HIS A 187 -0.57 -9.10 -13.30
N GLY A 188 -0.50 -10.21 -12.54
CA GLY A 188 0.17 -11.45 -12.92
C GLY A 188 1.36 -11.78 -12.02
N ASP A 189 2.37 -10.91 -11.97
CA ASP A 189 3.56 -11.07 -11.14
C ASP A 189 4.11 -9.71 -10.65
N TYR A 190 5.09 -9.75 -9.73
CA TYR A 190 5.68 -8.53 -9.18
C TYR A 190 6.38 -7.69 -10.25
N GLN A 191 7.01 -8.35 -11.24
CA GLN A 191 7.71 -7.65 -12.32
C GLN A 191 6.75 -6.85 -13.20
N ALA A 192 5.51 -7.31 -13.35
CA ALA A 192 4.45 -6.62 -14.09
C ALA A 192 4.07 -5.26 -13.50
N LEU A 193 4.36 -5.00 -12.23
CA LEU A 193 4.18 -3.68 -11.62
C LEU A 193 5.34 -2.70 -11.91
N SER A 194 6.39 -3.12 -12.61
CA SER A 194 7.48 -2.21 -12.95
C SER A 194 7.03 -1.23 -14.04
N LEU A 195 7.24 0.07 -13.81
CA LEU A 195 7.01 1.15 -14.78
C LEU A 195 5.54 1.33 -15.19
N GLY A 196 4.68 1.71 -14.23
CA GLY A 196 3.29 2.09 -14.49
C GLY A 196 3.00 3.57 -14.24
N TRP A 197 1.72 3.95 -14.32
CA TRP A 197 1.25 5.32 -14.19
C TRP A 197 0.48 5.52 -12.88
N THR A 198 0.75 6.59 -12.14
CA THR A 198 0.04 6.87 -10.87
C THR A 198 -1.47 6.96 -11.06
N ALA A 199 -1.93 7.42 -12.22
CA ALA A 199 -3.32 7.48 -12.59
C ALA A 199 -4.01 6.11 -12.52
N ASP A 200 -3.37 5.06 -13.05
CA ASP A 200 -3.89 3.69 -13.01
C ASP A 200 -4.02 3.20 -11.56
N SER A 201 -3.06 3.55 -10.71
CA SER A 201 -3.10 3.19 -9.29
C SER A 201 -4.27 3.85 -8.57
N ILE A 202 -4.45 5.16 -8.74
CA ILE A 202 -5.55 5.89 -8.10
C ILE A 202 -6.89 5.34 -8.61
N GLN A 203 -7.01 5.12 -9.92
CA GLN A 203 -8.22 4.57 -10.52
C GLN A 203 -8.53 3.17 -9.99
N ASP A 204 -7.55 2.26 -9.97
CA ASP A 204 -7.75 0.88 -9.52
C ASP A 204 -8.08 0.79 -8.02
N LEU A 205 -7.56 1.71 -7.21
CA LEU A 205 -7.83 1.73 -5.76
C LEU A 205 -9.17 2.35 -5.40
N THR A 206 -9.71 3.26 -6.23
CA THR A 206 -10.87 4.08 -5.87
C THR A 206 -12.09 3.91 -6.78
N GLY A 207 -11.88 3.46 -8.01
CA GLY A 207 -12.89 3.50 -9.07
C GLY A 207 -13.26 4.92 -9.54
N CYS A 208 -12.55 5.95 -9.07
CA CYS A 208 -12.80 7.34 -9.46
C CYS A 208 -12.30 7.63 -10.88
N VAL A 209 -12.81 8.73 -11.43
CA VAL A 209 -12.27 9.31 -12.67
C VAL A 209 -10.97 10.03 -12.34
N VAL A 210 -9.94 9.76 -13.13
CA VAL A 210 -8.64 10.41 -13.02
C VAL A 210 -8.45 11.38 -14.18
N ASP A 211 -7.92 12.56 -13.88
CA ASP A 211 -7.52 13.56 -14.85
C ASP A 211 -6.02 13.85 -14.69
N TYR A 212 -5.37 14.30 -15.76
CA TYR A 212 -3.94 14.61 -15.78
C TYR A 212 -3.73 16.10 -16.02
N VAL A 213 -3.02 16.74 -15.07
CA VAL A 213 -2.67 18.16 -15.16
C VAL A 213 -1.19 18.29 -15.52
N ASN A 214 -0.90 18.84 -16.70
CA ASN A 214 0.47 19.17 -17.07
C ASN A 214 0.88 20.52 -16.44
N CYS A 215 1.86 20.46 -15.53
CA CYS A 215 2.36 21.63 -14.81
C CYS A 215 3.11 22.64 -15.69
N ASP A 216 3.62 22.26 -16.87
CA ASP A 216 4.36 23.17 -17.77
C ASP A 216 3.45 24.12 -18.54
N ILE A 217 2.17 23.76 -18.71
CA ILE A 217 1.19 24.48 -19.53
C ILE A 217 -0.10 24.78 -18.76
N LEU A 218 0.01 25.02 -17.46
CA LEU A 218 -1.13 25.25 -16.58
C LEU A 218 -1.85 26.57 -16.94
N LEU A 219 -3.09 26.45 -17.40
CA LEU A 219 -3.93 27.59 -17.80
C LEU A 219 -4.49 28.36 -16.61
N ASP A 220 -4.82 27.68 -15.52
CA ASP A 220 -5.42 28.26 -14.31
C ASP A 220 -4.75 27.71 -13.03
N PRO A 221 -3.67 28.38 -12.56
CA PRO A 221 -2.97 27.97 -11.35
C PRO A 221 -3.79 28.14 -10.07
N ASP A 222 -4.68 29.13 -10.02
CA ASP A 222 -5.49 29.41 -8.83
C ASP A 222 -6.54 28.33 -8.61
N LYS A 223 -7.12 27.80 -9.71
CA LYS A 223 -8.01 26.64 -9.64
C LYS A 223 -7.29 25.41 -9.11
N LEU A 224 -6.11 25.08 -9.65
CA LEU A 224 -5.33 23.93 -9.16
C LEU A 224 -4.98 24.10 -7.67
N TRP A 225 -4.61 25.32 -7.25
CA TRP A 225 -4.34 25.58 -5.84
C TRP A 225 -5.57 25.38 -4.95
N ALA A 226 -6.76 25.81 -5.41
CA ALA A 226 -8.00 25.57 -4.68
C ALA A 226 -8.28 24.06 -4.51
N GLU A 227 -8.07 23.27 -5.56
CA GLU A 227 -8.23 21.80 -5.51
C GLU A 227 -7.19 21.14 -4.60
N LEU A 228 -5.92 21.58 -4.64
CA LEU A 228 -4.85 21.11 -3.75
C LEU A 228 -5.09 21.43 -2.27
N ARG A 229 -5.85 22.48 -1.95
CA ARG A 229 -6.29 22.76 -0.58
C ARG A 229 -7.50 21.90 -0.16
N ALA A 230 -8.30 21.46 -1.13
CA ALA A 230 -9.46 20.60 -0.90
C ALA A 230 -9.13 19.10 -0.82
N VAL A 231 -7.83 18.73 -0.81
CA VAL A 231 -7.32 17.35 -0.68
C VAL A 231 -7.92 16.59 0.51
N SER A 232 -8.40 17.29 1.54
CA SER A 232 -8.99 16.68 2.74
C SER A 232 -10.40 16.11 2.55
N GLY A 233 -10.74 15.54 1.39
CA GLY A 233 -11.95 14.71 1.26
C GLY A 233 -12.51 14.49 -0.15
N GLU A 234 -12.20 15.36 -1.11
CA GLU A 234 -12.82 15.32 -2.45
C GLU A 234 -11.87 14.86 -3.56
N HIS A 235 -10.57 15.13 -3.40
CA HIS A 235 -9.57 14.90 -4.43
C HIS A 235 -8.36 14.13 -3.89
N ILE A 236 -7.85 13.21 -4.70
CA ILE A 236 -6.62 12.46 -4.45
C ILE A 236 -5.61 12.87 -5.51
N PHE A 237 -4.38 13.14 -5.10
CA PHE A 237 -3.34 13.60 -5.99
C PHE A 237 -2.08 12.76 -5.86
N ALA A 238 -1.50 12.46 -7.00
CA ALA A 238 -0.14 11.97 -7.15
C ALA A 238 0.59 12.87 -8.15
N LEU A 239 1.92 12.77 -8.16
CA LEU A 239 2.80 13.57 -8.98
C LEU A 239 3.78 12.64 -9.70
N ASP A 240 3.78 12.70 -11.03
CA ASP A 240 4.78 12.04 -11.86
C ASP A 240 5.84 13.06 -12.27
N THR A 241 7.13 12.73 -12.08
CA THR A 241 8.21 13.57 -12.58
C THR A 241 8.46 13.29 -14.07
N PRO A 242 8.95 14.29 -14.84
CA PRO A 242 9.24 14.11 -16.26
C PRO A 242 10.24 12.98 -16.52
N ASN A 243 10.16 12.41 -17.72
CA ASN A 243 11.13 11.43 -18.20
C ASN A 243 12.55 12.04 -18.18
N GLY A 244 13.46 11.37 -17.49
CA GLY A 244 14.86 11.77 -17.40
C GLY A 244 15.71 10.57 -16.98
N SER A 245 17.03 10.75 -16.90
CA SER A 245 17.83 9.68 -16.31
C SER A 245 17.50 9.58 -14.82
N SER A 246 17.28 8.39 -14.28
CA SER A 246 17.03 8.15 -12.84
C SER A 246 18.16 8.64 -11.89
N ARG A 247 19.31 9.02 -12.46
CA ARG A 247 20.45 9.65 -11.76
C ARG A 247 20.44 11.17 -11.81
N ALA A 248 19.65 11.76 -12.69
CA ALA A 248 19.45 13.20 -12.76
C ALA A 248 18.41 13.58 -11.70
N SER A 249 18.65 14.70 -11.05
CA SER A 249 17.71 15.26 -10.10
C SER A 249 17.72 16.77 -10.17
N CYS A 250 16.58 17.39 -9.88
CA CYS A 250 16.48 18.81 -9.64
C CYS A 250 16.33 19.01 -8.12
N ASP A 251 17.32 19.63 -7.48
CA ASP A 251 17.36 19.82 -6.02
C ASP A 251 17.04 18.55 -5.22
N ASN A 252 17.58 17.41 -5.70
CA ASN A 252 17.44 16.06 -5.14
C ASN A 252 16.07 15.39 -5.37
N LEU A 253 15.14 15.99 -6.14
CA LEU A 253 13.97 15.30 -6.69
C LEU A 253 14.34 14.47 -7.91
N VAL A 254 13.89 13.23 -7.95
CA VAL A 254 14.32 12.24 -8.94
C VAL A 254 13.38 12.26 -10.15
N PHE A 255 13.96 12.24 -11.35
CA PHE A 255 13.20 12.05 -12.59
C PHE A 255 12.78 10.59 -12.78
N ASP A 256 11.73 10.37 -13.59
CA ASP A 256 11.16 9.04 -13.81
C ASP A 256 10.72 8.37 -12.49
N HIS A 257 10.10 9.17 -11.61
CA HIS A 257 9.67 8.75 -10.28
C HIS A 257 8.33 9.38 -9.89
N ALA A 258 7.54 8.62 -9.14
CA ALA A 258 6.26 9.05 -8.64
C ALA A 258 6.33 9.48 -7.17
N TYR A 259 5.70 10.62 -6.88
CA TYR A 259 5.54 11.19 -5.55
C TYR A 259 4.05 11.27 -5.20
N SER A 260 3.72 11.20 -3.92
CA SER A 260 2.37 11.51 -3.45
C SER A 260 2.24 12.99 -3.11
N ILE A 261 1.04 13.54 -3.24
CA ILE A 261 0.72 14.88 -2.73
C ILE A 261 -0.15 14.72 -1.48
N GLU A 262 0.34 15.21 -0.35
CA GLU A 262 -0.39 15.15 0.91
C GLU A 262 -1.32 16.34 1.15
N GLY A 263 -1.08 17.47 0.47
CA GLY A 263 -1.93 18.65 0.56
C GLY A 263 -1.21 19.95 0.21
N GLY A 264 -2.01 20.96 -0.14
CA GLY A 264 -1.60 22.37 -0.24
C GLY A 264 -1.88 23.14 1.04
N PHE A 265 -0.92 23.97 1.46
CA PHE A 265 -0.97 24.76 2.68
C PHE A 265 -0.61 26.22 2.39
N ASP A 266 -1.47 27.13 2.86
CA ASP A 266 -1.15 28.56 2.87
C ASP A 266 -0.34 28.88 4.13
N TYR A 267 0.90 29.32 3.96
CA TYR A 267 1.78 29.73 5.05
C TYR A 267 1.99 31.25 5.02
N PHE A 268 1.79 31.90 6.16
CA PHE A 268 2.10 33.33 6.29
C PHE A 268 3.53 33.50 6.79
N ASP A 269 4.41 33.98 5.91
CA ASP A 269 5.79 34.29 6.27
C ASP A 269 5.85 35.63 7.00
N ILE A 270 6.13 35.56 8.31
CA ILE A 270 6.22 36.71 9.21
C ILE A 270 7.40 37.64 8.89
N TRP A 271 8.46 37.15 8.24
CA TRP A 271 9.65 37.93 7.94
C TRP A 271 9.46 38.77 6.67
N THR A 272 8.78 38.20 5.68
CA THR A 272 8.46 38.91 4.44
C THR A 272 7.08 39.57 4.44
N CYS A 273 6.26 39.30 5.47
CA CYS A 273 4.86 39.72 5.61
C CYS A 273 4.02 39.33 4.39
N LYS A 274 4.23 38.12 3.84
CA LYS A 274 3.56 37.63 2.63
C LYS A 274 3.03 36.22 2.83
N TRP A 275 1.89 35.94 2.20
CA TRP A 275 1.38 34.59 2.06
C TRP A 275 2.20 33.80 1.02
N LYS A 276 2.42 32.52 1.31
CA LYS A 276 3.13 31.55 0.50
C LYS A 276 2.26 30.31 0.36
N GLN A 277 2.22 29.77 -0.84
CA GLN A 277 1.54 28.53 -1.17
C GLN A 277 2.58 27.40 -1.13
N LEU A 278 2.42 26.43 -0.22
CA LEU A 278 3.33 25.31 -0.03
C LEU A 278 2.62 23.97 -0.30
N VAL A 279 3.21 23.13 -1.15
CA VAL A 279 2.72 21.76 -1.36
C VAL A 279 3.58 20.80 -0.57
N LYS A 280 2.94 19.92 0.21
CA LYS A 280 3.64 18.81 0.85
C LYS A 280 3.60 17.59 -0.05
N ILE A 281 4.77 17.08 -0.40
CA ILE A 281 4.93 15.87 -1.20
C ILE A 281 5.54 14.73 -0.37
N GLY A 282 5.12 13.50 -0.65
CA GLY A 282 5.64 12.28 -0.05
C GLY A 282 6.47 11.49 -1.05
N ASN A 283 7.62 10.98 -0.62
CA ASN A 283 8.47 10.11 -1.42
C ASN A 283 8.32 8.65 -0.94
N PRO A 284 7.84 7.71 -1.77
CA PRO A 284 7.67 6.31 -1.36
C PRO A 284 8.98 5.58 -1.11
N TRP A 285 10.14 6.10 -1.54
CA TRP A 285 11.43 5.42 -1.34
C TRP A 285 11.95 5.42 0.10
N ALA A 286 11.36 6.19 1.02
CA ALA A 286 11.80 6.27 2.42
C ALA A 286 13.32 6.50 2.65
N THR A 287 14.03 6.96 1.61
CA THR A 287 15.46 7.26 1.66
C THR A 287 15.69 8.78 1.61
N ARG A 288 16.94 9.21 1.81
CA ARG A 288 17.35 10.61 1.61
C ARG A 288 17.43 11.02 0.14
N GLN A 289 17.43 10.05 -0.78
CA GLN A 289 17.37 10.32 -2.21
C GLN A 289 15.91 10.62 -2.57
N GLY A 290 15.66 11.63 -3.41
CA GLY A 290 14.30 12.04 -3.74
C GLY A 290 13.67 13.03 -2.76
N VAL A 291 14.34 13.41 -1.66
CA VAL A 291 13.85 14.42 -0.71
C VAL A 291 14.29 15.82 -1.16
N TRP A 292 13.34 16.75 -1.29
CA TRP A 292 13.59 18.13 -1.71
C TRP A 292 14.64 18.84 -0.83
N ARG A 293 15.63 19.49 -1.47
CA ARG A 293 16.68 20.26 -0.78
C ARG A 293 16.64 21.76 -1.03
N GLY A 294 15.68 22.24 -1.81
CA GLY A 294 15.50 23.67 -2.05
C GLY A 294 14.78 24.38 -0.90
N ALA A 295 14.21 25.55 -1.19
CA ALA A 295 13.45 26.33 -0.21
C ALA A 295 12.29 25.53 0.39
N TRP A 296 12.08 25.62 1.71
CA TRP A 296 11.08 24.86 2.48
C TRP A 296 11.32 23.34 2.55
N GLY A 297 12.52 22.86 2.21
CA GLY A 297 12.92 21.49 2.52
C GLY A 297 13.32 21.33 3.99
N ASP A 298 13.41 20.10 4.50
CA ASP A 298 13.70 19.82 5.93
C ASP A 298 14.96 20.48 6.51
N ARG A 299 15.89 20.90 5.63
CA ARG A 299 17.16 21.55 6.01
C ARG A 299 17.29 22.97 5.46
N SER A 300 16.20 23.55 4.97
CA SER A 300 16.17 24.96 4.56
C SER A 300 16.23 25.89 5.78
N LYS A 301 16.40 27.19 5.52
CA LYS A 301 16.50 28.20 6.61
C LYS A 301 15.13 28.76 6.99
N GLU A 302 14.22 28.75 6.03
CA GLU A 302 12.80 29.02 6.12
C GLU A 302 12.09 27.97 6.99
#